data_AF-A0A3L7N0D3-F1
#
_entry.id   AF-A0A3L7N0D3-F1
#
_cell.length_a   1.000
_cell.length_b   1.000
_cell.length_c   1.000
_cell.angle_alpha   90.00
_cell.angle_beta   90.00
_cell.angle_gamma   90.00
#
_symmetry.space_group_name_H-M   'P 1'
#
loop_
_entity.id
_entity.type
_entity.pdbx_description
1 polymer ?
#
loop_
_entity_poly.entity_id
_entity_poly.type
_entity_poly.pdbx_seq_one_letter_code
_entity_poly.pdbx_strand_id
1 'polypeptide(L)'
;MGTTKGAIGFFKTTSYILNQPGTMVWITGQGQFSDARERPVKIRPGLGHLARKLVGGNVVPVAIEYPFWNERYPEVLVRFGAPIPLGKGKDNTVEEWTGIFESALEQNMNALSMEALTRDPALFATHIKGRAGVGGVYDIWRRLKSWVRGKSFDPEHGFTNEGSKE
;
A
#
# COMPACT_ATOMS: atom_id res chain seq x y z
N MET A 1 -21.27 -19.17 -5.13
CA MET A 1 -20.13 -18.80 -6.01
C MET A 1 -18.98 -19.76 -5.75
N GLY A 2 -18.41 -20.36 -6.80
CA GLY A 2 -17.35 -21.38 -6.70
C GLY A 2 -17.72 -22.66 -7.42
N THR A 3 -17.71 -22.66 -8.76
CA THR A 3 -17.92 -23.87 -9.55
C THR A 3 -16.58 -24.38 -10.08
N THR A 4 -16.45 -25.70 -10.25
CA THR A 4 -15.26 -26.32 -10.87
C THR A 4 -14.95 -25.72 -12.24
N LYS A 5 -15.98 -25.42 -13.03
CA LYS A 5 -15.86 -24.73 -14.32
C LYS A 5 -15.24 -23.33 -14.18
N GLY A 6 -15.67 -22.56 -13.18
CA GLY A 6 -15.12 -21.23 -12.90
C GLY A 6 -13.65 -21.27 -12.48
N ALA A 7 -13.28 -22.22 -11.63
CA ALA A 7 -11.88 -22.41 -11.22
C ALA A 7 -10.98 -22.78 -12.41
N ILE A 8 -11.43 -23.70 -13.28
CA ILE A 8 -10.70 -24.08 -14.50
C ILE A 8 -10.55 -22.87 -15.44
N GLY A 9 -11.62 -22.10 -15.64
CA GLY A 9 -11.59 -20.88 -16.46
C GLY A 9 -10.60 -19.84 -15.95
N PHE A 10 -10.58 -19.60 -14.63
CA PHE A 10 -9.60 -18.75 -13.98
C PHE A 10 -8.17 -19.23 -14.25
N PHE A 11 -7.86 -20.51 -14.02
CA PHE A 11 -6.52 -21.04 -14.28
C PHE A 11 -6.10 -20.88 -15.74
N LYS A 12 -6.96 -21.28 -16.68
CA LYS A 12 -6.66 -21.22 -18.10
C LYS A 12 -6.33 -19.78 -18.54
N THR A 13 -7.14 -18.82 -18.09
CA THR A 13 -6.99 -17.41 -18.46
C THR A 13 -5.76 -16.80 -17.81
N THR A 14 -5.58 -16.96 -16.50
CA THR A 14 -4.46 -16.38 -15.76
C THR A 14 -3.13 -16.98 -16.20
N SER A 15 -3.05 -18.29 -16.40
CA SER A 15 -1.85 -18.93 -16.95
C SER A 15 -1.54 -18.49 -18.37
N TYR A 16 -2.56 -18.31 -19.23
CA TYR A 16 -2.33 -17.80 -20.58
C TYR A 16 -1.74 -16.39 -20.57
N ILE A 17 -2.33 -15.48 -19.79
CA ILE A 17 -1.87 -14.10 -19.68
C ILE A 17 -0.44 -14.07 -19.14
N LEU A 18 -0.18 -14.71 -17.99
CA LEU A 18 1.12 -14.63 -17.31
C LEU A 18 2.27 -15.33 -18.04
N ASN A 19 1.99 -16.16 -19.05
CA ASN A 19 3.02 -16.72 -19.93
C ASN A 19 3.44 -15.76 -21.06
N GLN A 20 2.79 -14.60 -21.19
CA GLN A 20 3.21 -13.56 -22.14
C GLN A 20 4.15 -12.55 -21.47
N PRO A 21 5.24 -12.13 -22.15
CA PRO A 21 6.15 -11.12 -21.61
C PRO A 21 5.46 -9.78 -21.28
N GLY A 22 5.86 -9.15 -20.18
CA GLY A 22 5.38 -7.80 -19.82
C GLY A 22 3.93 -7.75 -19.34
N THR A 23 3.33 -8.87 -18.97
CA THR A 23 1.94 -8.92 -18.48
C THR A 23 1.88 -8.99 -16.96
N MET A 24 0.74 -8.55 -16.41
CA MET A 24 0.41 -8.72 -15.00
C MET A 24 -1.09 -8.97 -14.83
N VAL A 25 -1.46 -9.68 -13.76
CA VAL A 25 -2.86 -9.90 -13.38
C VAL A 25 -3.05 -9.45 -11.94
N TRP A 26 -4.08 -8.63 -11.71
CA TRP A 26 -4.48 -8.19 -10.38
C TRP A 26 -5.58 -9.10 -9.84
N ILE A 27 -5.39 -9.62 -8.63
CA ILE A 27 -6.31 -10.59 -8.01
C ILE A 27 -6.61 -10.13 -6.59
N THR A 28 -7.88 -10.02 -6.24
CA THR A 28 -8.32 -9.83 -4.86
C THR A 28 -8.31 -11.18 -4.12
N GLY A 29 -7.26 -11.43 -3.32
CA GLY A 29 -7.01 -12.75 -2.73
C GLY A 29 -8.16 -13.30 -1.86
N GLN A 30 -8.91 -12.44 -1.18
CA GLN A 30 -10.02 -12.83 -0.30
C GLN A 30 -11.30 -13.20 -1.09
N GLY A 31 -11.39 -12.81 -2.36
CA GLY A 31 -12.53 -13.11 -3.24
C GLY A 31 -13.86 -12.46 -2.83
N GLN A 32 -13.81 -11.45 -1.98
CA GLN A 32 -14.90 -10.57 -1.57
C GLN A 32 -14.31 -9.20 -1.20
N PHE A 33 -15.17 -8.19 -1.07
CA PHE A 33 -14.77 -6.94 -0.42
C PHE A 33 -14.68 -7.18 1.09
N SER A 34 -13.51 -6.88 1.66
CA SER A 34 -13.21 -7.06 3.09
C SER A 34 -12.72 -5.73 3.66
N ASP A 35 -12.95 -5.52 4.96
CA ASP A 35 -12.42 -4.34 5.65
C ASP A 35 -10.89 -4.43 5.76
N ALA A 36 -10.18 -3.33 5.51
CA ALA A 36 -8.71 -3.27 5.54
C ALA A 36 -8.12 -3.58 6.92
N ARG A 37 -8.92 -3.56 7.98
CA ARG A 37 -8.53 -3.86 9.37
C ARG A 37 -8.74 -5.31 9.76
N GLU A 38 -9.46 -6.11 8.96
CA GLU A 38 -9.72 -7.51 9.29
C GLU A 38 -8.42 -8.31 9.32
N ARG A 39 -8.17 -8.97 10.46
CA ARG A 39 -7.04 -9.89 10.68
C ARG A 39 -7.53 -11.13 11.44
N PRO A 40 -6.92 -12.31 11.22
CA PRO A 40 -5.85 -12.58 10.24
C PRO A 40 -6.35 -12.55 8.79
N VAL A 41 -5.47 -12.21 7.85
CA VAL A 41 -5.79 -12.25 6.42
C VAL A 41 -6.10 -13.69 5.99
N LYS A 42 -7.21 -13.87 5.24
CA LYS A 42 -7.61 -15.18 4.69
C LYS A 42 -7.80 -15.12 3.18
N ILE A 43 -6.90 -15.79 2.46
CA ILE A 43 -6.88 -15.83 1.00
C ILE A 43 -7.50 -17.16 0.53
N ARG A 44 -8.27 -17.09 -0.56
CA ARG A 44 -8.82 -18.31 -1.18
C ARG A 44 -7.68 -19.15 -1.77
N PRO A 45 -7.75 -20.49 -1.65
CA PRO A 45 -6.66 -21.39 -2.04
C PRO A 45 -6.32 -21.37 -3.54
N GLY A 46 -7.18 -20.77 -4.38
CA GLY A 46 -6.95 -20.63 -5.83
C GLY A 46 -5.63 -19.95 -6.17
N LEU A 47 -5.14 -19.02 -5.33
CA LEU A 47 -3.85 -18.37 -5.54
C LEU A 47 -2.68 -19.30 -5.24
N GLY A 48 -2.75 -20.11 -4.18
CA GLY A 48 -1.74 -21.14 -3.89
C GLY A 48 -1.67 -22.21 -4.98
N HIS A 49 -2.83 -22.63 -5.51
CA HIS A 49 -2.88 -23.53 -6.67
C HIS A 49 -2.27 -22.90 -7.93
N LEU A 50 -2.40 -21.59 -8.13
CA LEU A 50 -1.84 -20.87 -9.26
C LEU A 50 -0.32 -20.79 -9.14
N ALA A 51 0.17 -20.41 -7.96
CA ALA A 51 1.60 -20.39 -7.64
C ALA A 51 2.27 -21.74 -7.91
N ARG A 52 1.58 -22.85 -7.63
CA ARG A 52 2.12 -24.19 -7.93
C ARG A 52 2.24 -24.55 -9.42
N LYS A 53 1.51 -23.85 -10.28
CA LYS A 53 1.45 -24.14 -11.72
C LYS A 53 2.31 -23.19 -12.53
N LEU A 54 2.54 -21.99 -12.03
CA LEU A 54 3.41 -21.02 -12.69
C LEU A 54 4.87 -21.40 -12.47
N VAL A 55 5.66 -21.26 -13.54
CA VAL A 55 7.11 -21.43 -13.51
C VAL A 55 7.70 -20.05 -13.75
N GLY A 56 8.30 -19.46 -12.71
CA GLY A 56 8.80 -18.09 -12.75
C GLY A 56 7.72 -17.02 -12.53
N GLY A 57 8.17 -15.76 -12.47
CA GLY A 57 7.36 -14.61 -12.12
C GLY A 57 7.37 -14.28 -10.63
N ASN A 58 6.71 -13.18 -10.29
CA ASN A 58 6.63 -12.68 -8.92
C ASN A 58 5.18 -12.40 -8.53
N VAL A 59 4.84 -12.67 -7.28
CA VAL A 59 3.62 -12.17 -6.64
C VAL A 59 3.99 -10.96 -5.80
N VAL A 60 3.34 -9.83 -6.02
CA VAL A 60 3.55 -8.62 -5.22
C VAL A 60 2.32 -8.43 -4.33
N PRO A 61 2.45 -8.51 -2.98
CA PRO A 61 1.34 -8.19 -2.09
C PRO A 61 1.09 -6.68 -2.14
N VAL A 62 -0.16 -6.28 -2.40
CA VAL A 62 -0.55 -4.87 -2.47
C VAL A 62 -1.63 -4.61 -1.44
N ALA A 63 -1.35 -3.69 -0.51
CA ALA A 63 -2.32 -3.20 0.45
C ALA A 63 -2.84 -1.84 -0.01
N ILE A 64 -4.15 -1.63 0.14
CA ILE A 64 -4.82 -0.38 -0.25
C ILE A 64 -5.73 0.06 0.88
N GLU A 65 -5.63 1.32 1.28
CA GLU A 65 -6.52 1.96 2.24
C GLU A 65 -7.12 3.25 1.68
N TYR A 66 -8.35 3.54 2.10
CA TYR A 66 -9.09 4.73 1.71
C TYR A 66 -9.41 5.62 2.93
N PRO A 67 -8.40 6.16 3.65
CA PRO A 67 -8.65 6.95 4.84
C PRO A 67 -9.19 8.34 4.50
N PHE A 68 -10.07 8.84 5.37
CA PHE A 68 -10.44 10.25 5.38
C PHE A 68 -9.47 11.03 6.26
N TRP A 69 -8.57 11.77 5.62
CA TRP A 69 -7.70 12.71 6.29
C TRP A 69 -8.38 14.08 6.42
N ASN A 70 -7.83 15.13 5.82
CA ASN A 70 -8.28 16.51 6.02
C ASN A 70 -9.13 17.03 4.85
N GLU A 71 -9.06 16.37 3.70
CA GLU A 71 -9.78 16.76 2.49
C GLU A 71 -11.21 16.19 2.46
N ARG A 72 -12.06 16.75 1.60
CA ARG A 72 -13.45 16.31 1.42
C ARG A 72 -13.57 14.85 0.95
N TYR A 73 -12.60 14.40 0.16
CA TYR A 73 -12.56 13.06 -0.41
C TYR A 73 -11.48 12.24 0.28
N PRO A 74 -11.64 10.90 0.36
CA PRO A 74 -10.62 10.06 0.98
C PRO A 74 -9.34 10.09 0.14
N GLU A 75 -8.22 9.93 0.83
CA GLU A 75 -6.96 9.63 0.17
C GLU A 75 -6.97 8.16 -0.27
N VAL A 76 -6.24 7.84 -1.35
CA VAL A 76 -5.99 6.45 -1.74
C VAL A 76 -4.53 6.15 -1.44
N LEU A 77 -4.30 5.40 -0.36
CA LEU A 77 -2.96 5.00 0.04
C LEU A 77 -2.71 3.57 -0.46
N VAL A 78 -1.59 3.38 -1.15
CA VAL A 78 -1.21 2.08 -1.72
C VAL A 78 0.18 1.74 -1.26
N ARG A 79 0.34 0.53 -0.72
CA ARG A 79 1.65 -0.02 -0.37
C ARG A 79 1.92 -1.26 -1.20
N PHE A 80 3.04 -1.26 -1.91
CA PHE A 80 3.57 -2.44 -2.58
C PHE A 80 4.58 -3.11 -1.65
N GLY A 81 4.33 -4.38 -1.30
CA GLY A 81 5.28 -5.15 -0.51
C GLY A 81 6.39 -5.76 -1.35
N ALA A 82 7.29 -6.49 -0.69
CA ALA A 82 8.40 -7.18 -1.35
C ALA A 82 7.87 -8.22 -2.37
N PRO A 83 8.40 -8.26 -3.61
CA PRO A 83 8.05 -9.30 -4.57
C PRO A 83 8.41 -10.69 -4.05
N ILE A 84 7.46 -11.63 -4.16
CA ILE A 84 7.61 -13.02 -3.78
C ILE A 84 7.88 -13.83 -5.05
N PRO A 85 9.10 -14.36 -5.24
CA PRO A 85 9.42 -15.15 -6.43
C PRO A 85 8.69 -16.50 -6.38
N LEU A 86 8.01 -16.87 -7.47
CA LEU A 86 7.29 -18.15 -7.56
C LEU A 86 8.20 -19.36 -7.81
N GLY A 87 9.47 -19.13 -8.15
CA GLY A 87 10.46 -20.20 -8.37
C GLY A 87 10.00 -21.21 -9.43
N LYS A 88 10.34 -22.49 -9.23
CA LYS A 88 9.93 -23.60 -10.11
C LYS A 88 8.61 -24.27 -9.68
N GLY A 89 7.71 -23.52 -9.04
CA GLY A 89 6.28 -23.89 -8.86
C GLY A 89 5.97 -25.16 -8.06
N LYS A 90 6.93 -25.94 -7.55
CA LYS A 90 6.62 -27.19 -6.84
C LYS A 90 7.28 -27.33 -5.48
N ASP A 91 8.07 -26.35 -5.10
CA ASP A 91 8.86 -26.38 -3.86
C ASP A 91 7.98 -26.24 -2.61
N ASN A 92 6.79 -25.64 -2.74
CA ASN A 92 5.79 -25.53 -1.67
C ASN A 92 4.45 -26.19 -2.06
N THR A 93 3.73 -26.66 -1.05
CA THR A 93 2.33 -27.09 -1.10
C THR A 93 1.39 -25.90 -1.34
N VAL A 94 0.09 -26.17 -1.58
CA VAL A 94 -0.89 -25.11 -1.84
C VAL A 94 -1.10 -24.28 -0.59
N GLU A 95 -1.14 -24.96 0.55
CA GLU A 95 -1.34 -24.43 1.89
C GLU A 95 -0.16 -23.54 2.28
N GLU A 96 1.08 -23.99 2.05
CA GLU A 96 2.28 -23.20 2.30
C GLU A 96 2.33 -21.94 1.42
N TRP A 97 2.05 -22.07 0.11
CA TRP A 97 1.96 -20.90 -0.76
C TRP A 97 0.89 -19.92 -0.30
N THR A 98 -0.29 -20.42 0.07
CA THR A 98 -1.39 -19.58 0.56
C THR A 98 -0.98 -18.87 1.84
N GLY A 99 -0.36 -19.56 2.80
CA GLY A 99 0.15 -18.97 4.04
C GLY A 99 1.24 -17.92 3.82
N ILE A 100 2.15 -18.13 2.86
CA ILE A 100 3.16 -17.14 2.45
C ILE A 100 2.47 -15.86 1.96
N PHE A 101 1.47 -15.99 1.09
CA PHE A 101 0.74 -14.83 0.56
C PHE A 101 -0.11 -14.12 1.62
N GLU A 102 -0.78 -14.88 2.50
CA GLU A 102 -1.53 -14.33 3.64
C GLU A 102 -0.61 -13.52 4.55
N SER A 103 0.52 -14.10 4.96
CA SER A 103 1.47 -13.43 5.85
C SER A 103 2.07 -12.17 5.22
N ALA A 104 2.49 -12.24 3.96
CA ALA A 104 3.07 -11.10 3.27
C ALA A 104 2.06 -9.97 3.04
N LEU A 105 0.82 -10.31 2.69
CA LEU A 105 -0.26 -9.31 2.56
C LEU A 105 -0.59 -8.69 3.91
N GLU A 106 -0.72 -9.49 4.97
CA GLU A 106 -0.99 -9.02 6.32
C GLU A 106 0.09 -8.06 6.84
N GLN A 107 1.37 -8.41 6.68
CA GLN A 107 2.49 -7.54 7.05
C GLN A 107 2.41 -6.20 6.31
N ASN A 108 2.10 -6.24 5.01
CA ASN A 108 2.00 -5.05 4.19
C ASN A 108 0.80 -4.18 4.57
N MET A 109 -0.36 -4.80 4.89
CA MET A 109 -1.52 -4.08 5.38
C MET A 109 -1.26 -3.47 6.76
N ASN A 110 -0.60 -4.18 7.69
CA ASN A 110 -0.25 -3.64 9.00
C ASN A 110 0.69 -2.43 8.91
N ALA A 111 1.70 -2.50 8.04
CA ALA A 111 2.60 -1.38 7.79
C ALA A 111 1.85 -0.16 7.22
N LEU A 112 0.99 -0.39 6.21
CA LEU A 112 0.18 0.68 5.63
C LEU A 112 -0.77 1.30 6.65
N SER A 113 -1.42 0.51 7.51
CA SER A 113 -2.31 1.02 8.55
C SER A 113 -1.56 1.92 9.53
N MET A 114 -0.35 1.54 9.95
CA MET A 114 0.47 2.37 10.83
C MET A 114 0.88 3.69 10.18
N GLU A 115 1.29 3.67 8.91
CA GLU A 115 1.65 4.87 8.14
C GLU A 115 0.41 5.76 7.91
N ALA A 116 -0.74 5.16 7.58
CA ALA A 116 -2.00 5.85 7.35
C ALA A 116 -2.51 6.59 8.60
N LEU A 117 -2.31 5.99 9.79
CA LEU A 117 -2.69 6.59 11.07
C LEU A 117 -1.92 7.88 11.38
N THR A 118 -0.68 8.02 10.89
CA THR A 118 0.12 9.24 11.12
C THR A 118 -0.44 10.48 10.42
N ARG A 119 -1.21 10.28 9.35
CA ARG A 119 -1.72 11.35 8.48
C ARG A 119 -0.60 12.22 7.88
N ASP A 120 0.62 11.67 7.77
CA ASP A 120 1.77 12.36 7.20
C ASP A 120 1.95 12.01 5.70
N PRO A 121 1.61 12.94 4.78
CA PRO A 121 1.80 12.69 3.35
C PRO A 121 3.27 12.56 2.94
N ALA A 122 4.23 13.00 3.76
CA ALA A 122 5.65 12.88 3.44
C ALA A 122 6.16 11.42 3.45
N LEU A 123 5.42 10.51 4.08
CA LEU A 123 5.69 9.07 4.06
C LEU A 123 5.33 8.42 2.70
N PHE A 124 4.65 9.14 1.82
CA PHE A 124 4.12 8.61 0.57
C PHE A 124 4.64 9.35 -0.66
N ALA A 125 4.86 8.61 -1.75
CA ALA A 125 5.08 9.18 -3.06
C ALA A 125 3.71 9.51 -3.71
N THR A 126 3.41 10.80 -3.91
CA THR A 126 2.17 11.22 -4.57
C THR A 126 2.23 10.94 -6.08
N HIS A 127 1.46 9.97 -6.56
CA HIS A 127 1.34 9.66 -7.99
C HIS A 127 0.22 10.43 -8.70
N ILE A 128 -0.91 10.64 -8.02
CA ILE A 128 -2.06 11.39 -8.54
C ILE A 128 -2.42 12.44 -7.50
N LYS A 129 -2.55 13.70 -7.91
CA LYS A 129 -2.98 14.79 -7.03
C LYS A 129 -4.41 15.21 -7.38
N GLY A 130 -5.30 15.14 -6.40
CA GLY A 130 -6.67 15.67 -6.55
C GLY A 130 -6.69 17.18 -6.76
N ARG A 131 -7.79 17.70 -7.32
CA ARG A 131 -8.08 19.14 -7.29
C ARG A 131 -8.34 19.53 -5.84
N ALA A 132 -7.41 20.25 -5.21
CA ALA A 132 -7.48 20.63 -3.81
C ALA A 132 -8.79 21.39 -3.50
N GLY A 133 -9.50 20.98 -2.44
CA GLY A 133 -10.65 21.72 -1.92
C GLY A 133 -10.24 22.51 -0.68
N VAL A 134 -10.40 23.83 -0.70
CA VAL A 134 -10.21 24.83 0.40
C VAL A 134 -8.84 24.84 1.13
N GLY A 135 -8.11 23.72 1.28
CA GLY A 135 -6.80 23.61 1.94
C GLY A 135 -5.58 23.82 1.04
N GLY A 136 -5.75 23.83 -0.29
CA GLY A 136 -4.64 23.94 -1.25
C GLY A 136 -3.82 25.24 -1.16
N VAL A 137 -4.40 26.31 -0.60
CA VAL A 137 -3.71 27.60 -0.39
C VAL A 137 -2.73 27.52 0.79
N TYR A 138 -3.05 26.72 1.82
CA TYR A 138 -2.25 26.60 3.03
C TYR A 138 -0.94 25.81 2.79
N ASP A 139 -1.02 24.77 1.95
CA ASP A 139 0.12 23.93 1.61
C ASP A 139 1.14 24.64 0.68
N ILE A 140 0.65 25.53 -0.19
CA ILE A 140 1.50 26.40 -1.01
C ILE A 140 2.25 27.40 -0.11
N TRP A 141 1.57 27.97 0.89
CA TRP A 141 2.19 28.89 1.85
C TRP A 141 3.24 28.20 2.74
N ARG A 142 3.01 26.92 3.11
CA ARG A 142 3.96 26.11 3.88
C ARG A 142 5.21 25.74 3.06
N ARG A 143 5.06 25.44 1.77
CA ARG A 143 6.18 25.21 0.83
C ARG A 143 6.96 26.49 0.52
N LEU A 144 6.33 27.65 0.50
CA LEU A 144 7.03 28.93 0.34
C LEU A 144 7.82 29.33 1.60
N LYS A 145 7.33 28.99 2.80
CA LYS A 145 8.02 29.30 4.06
C LYS A 145 9.33 28.51 4.26
N SER A 146 9.54 27.40 3.55
CA SER A 146 10.83 26.69 3.57
C SER A 146 11.87 27.28 2.60
N TRP A 147 11.44 28.05 1.60
CA TRP A 147 12.32 28.73 0.64
C TRP A 147 12.81 30.11 1.10
N VAL A 148 12.12 30.73 2.05
CA VAL A 148 12.48 32.07 2.56
C VAL A 148 13.49 32.03 3.72
N ARG A 149 13.88 30.85 4.21
CA ARG A 149 14.79 30.73 5.37
C ARG A 149 16.26 30.50 5.01
N GLY A 150 16.68 31.07 3.88
CA GLY A 150 18.06 31.09 3.41
C GLY A 150 18.62 32.51 3.29
N LYS A 151 18.86 33.20 4.42
CA LYS A 151 20.10 33.95 4.70
C LYS A 151 20.15 34.57 6.10
N SER A 152 21.36 34.46 6.66
CA SER A 152 22.02 35.14 7.80
C SER A 152 21.19 35.42 9.06
N PHE A 153 21.34 34.50 10.02
CA PHE A 153 21.22 34.80 11.44
C PHE A 153 22.34 35.79 11.82
N ASP A 154 21.95 36.99 12.24
CA ASP A 154 22.83 38.03 12.79
C ASP A 154 22.76 37.92 14.33
N PRO A 155 23.86 37.65 15.04
CA PRO A 155 23.83 37.43 16.46
C PRO A 155 24.23 38.72 17.20
N GLU A 156 23.28 39.60 17.52
CA GLU A 156 23.53 40.60 18.56
C GLU A 156 22.27 41.25 19.15
N HIS A 157 22.35 41.57 20.45
CA HIS A 157 21.37 42.20 21.37
C HIS A 157 20.26 41.23 21.84
N GLY A 158 20.37 40.54 22.99
CA GLY A 158 20.80 41.06 24.28
C GLY A 158 19.67 41.89 24.89
N PHE A 159 18.86 41.28 25.78
CA PHE A 159 18.40 41.87 27.05
C PHE A 159 17.68 40.80 27.86
N THR A 160 18.33 40.42 28.94
CA THR A 160 17.79 39.86 30.18
C THR A 160 16.76 40.82 30.76
N ASN A 161 15.67 40.27 31.32
CA ASN A 161 15.12 40.58 32.66
C ASN A 161 13.77 39.88 32.77
N GLU A 162 13.70 38.86 33.64
CA GLU A 162 13.24 38.95 35.04
C GLU A 162 11.71 38.90 35.12
N GLY A 163 11.25 38.08 36.05
CA GLY A 163 9.85 37.71 36.16
C GLY A 163 9.00 38.77 36.84
N SER A 164 7.72 38.44 36.91
CA SER A 164 6.87 38.87 38.01
C SER A 164 5.79 37.82 38.21
N LYS A 165 5.79 37.24 39.41
CA LYS A 165 4.63 36.63 40.06
C LYS A 165 3.52 37.67 40.17
N GLU A 166 2.29 37.26 39.98
CA GLU A 166 1.31 37.03 41.06
C GLU A 166 0.29 35.97 40.63
#